data_AF-A0A383F5B8-F1
#
_entry.id   AF-A0A383F5B8-F1
#
_cell.length_a   1.000
_cell.length_b   1.000
_cell.length_c   1.000
_cell.angle_alpha   90.00
_cell.angle_beta   90.00
_cell.angle_gamma   90.00
#
_symmetry.space_group_name_H-M   'P 1'
#
loop_
_entity.id
_entity.type
_entity.pdbx_description
1 polymer ?
#
loop_
_entity_poly.entity_id
_entity_poly.type
_entity_poly.pdbx_seq_one_letter_code
_entity_poly.pdbx_strand_id
1 'polypeptide(L)'
;EISNLFGACLADQMIKILHSYPKQMILEIGAGSGQLAFDILTRLDNRGFVPDQYYILELSADLKDRQQRLLAKLPNNLLEKVTWLDSLPENLITGVILGNEVLDAMPCRRFRIQDEDIYEIGVTYTNQRLIEQDKLADEVIKDSVHKIEKELNRKFANGFISEIRPNYKNWFSAISASLVSGAIMFIDYGCSRGEYYSTDRSTGTLVCHYQNMAHYDPLYLPGLQDLS
;
A
#
# COMPACT_ATOMS: atom_id res chain seq x y z
N GLU A 1 7.56 12.45 5.67
CA GLU A 1 6.91 13.37 6.63
C GLU A 1 7.64 13.48 7.97
N ILE A 2 8.04 12.37 8.62
CA ILE A 2 8.67 12.44 9.97
C ILE A 2 10.13 12.92 9.93
N SER A 3 10.94 12.40 9.01
CA SER A 3 12.37 12.74 8.89
C SER A 3 12.92 12.39 7.52
N ASN A 4 13.87 13.20 7.03
CA ASN A 4 14.62 12.90 5.81
C ASN A 4 15.58 11.69 5.97
N LEU A 5 15.89 11.30 7.21
CA LEU A 5 16.78 10.17 7.50
C LEU A 5 16.22 8.85 6.97
N PHE A 6 14.90 8.69 6.94
CA PHE A 6 14.27 7.50 6.40
C PHE A 6 14.56 7.33 4.90
N GLY A 7 14.30 8.38 4.10
CA GLY A 7 14.64 8.40 2.68
C GLY A 7 16.14 8.23 2.44
N ALA A 8 16.98 8.84 3.28
CA ALA A 8 18.43 8.69 3.19
C ALA A 8 18.90 7.25 3.41
N CYS A 9 18.35 6.57 4.42
CA CYS A 9 18.65 5.16 4.70
C CYS A 9 18.23 4.24 3.56
N LEU A 10 17.04 4.47 2.98
CA LEU A 10 16.56 3.71 1.83
C LEU A 10 17.46 3.90 0.61
N ALA A 11 17.82 5.15 0.29
CA ALA A 11 18.72 5.46 -0.82
C ALA A 11 20.07 4.75 -0.67
N ASP A 12 20.66 4.73 0.52
CA ASP A 12 21.94 4.04 0.77
C ASP A 12 21.85 2.51 0.53
N GLN A 13 20.70 1.88 0.78
CA GLN A 13 20.49 0.47 0.42
C GLN A 13 20.21 0.30 -1.08
N MET A 14 19.43 1.19 -1.69
CA MET A 14 19.14 1.16 -3.12
C MET A 14 20.41 1.25 -3.95
N ILE A 15 21.39 2.09 -3.59
CA ILE A 15 22.68 2.18 -4.31
C ILE A 15 23.35 0.81 -4.44
N LYS A 16 23.36 0.00 -3.39
CA LYS A 16 23.98 -1.34 -3.41
C LYS A 16 23.28 -2.27 -4.39
N ILE A 17 21.95 -2.20 -4.46
CA ILE A 17 21.13 -2.98 -5.39
C ILE A 17 21.40 -2.47 -6.81
N LEU A 18 21.26 -1.17 -7.04
CA LEU A 18 21.36 -0.54 -8.36
C LEU A 18 22.73 -0.75 -9.02
N HIS A 19 23.84 -0.71 -8.27
CA HIS A 19 25.18 -1.00 -8.80
C HIS A 19 25.32 -2.41 -9.39
N SER A 20 24.45 -3.34 -9.01
CA SER A 20 24.47 -4.71 -9.54
C SER A 20 23.83 -4.82 -10.93
N TYR A 21 23.26 -3.73 -11.46
CA TYR A 21 22.50 -3.73 -12.70
C TYR A 21 23.01 -2.69 -13.72
N PRO A 22 22.96 -3.02 -15.02
CA PRO A 22 23.43 -2.13 -16.08
C PRO A 22 22.52 -0.92 -16.31
N LYS A 23 21.25 -1.03 -15.93
CA LYS A 23 20.28 0.07 -15.87
C LYS A 23 19.86 0.24 -14.42
N GLN A 24 19.71 1.48 -13.99
CA GLN A 24 19.56 1.87 -12.59
C GLN A 24 18.29 2.71 -12.43
N MET A 25 17.16 2.04 -12.60
CA MET A 25 15.84 2.66 -12.56
C MET A 25 15.20 2.45 -11.20
N ILE A 26 14.47 3.47 -10.75
CA ILE A 26 13.64 3.40 -9.54
C ILE A 26 12.20 3.65 -9.98
N LEU A 27 11.25 2.87 -9.48
CA LEU A 27 9.82 3.13 -9.57
C LEU A 27 9.25 3.25 -8.17
N GLU A 28 8.71 4.40 -7.81
CA GLU A 28 7.95 4.61 -6.59
C GLU A 28 6.45 4.55 -6.90
N ILE A 29 5.74 3.64 -6.22
CA ILE A 29 4.30 3.47 -6.31
C ILE A 29 3.67 4.30 -5.19
N GLY A 30 2.77 5.23 -5.53
CA GLY A 30 2.07 6.05 -4.54
C GLY A 30 3.00 6.93 -3.72
N ALA A 31 3.66 7.91 -4.37
CA ALA A 31 4.69 8.74 -3.71
C ALA A 31 4.13 9.76 -2.69
N GLY A 32 2.82 9.77 -2.43
CA GLY A 32 2.16 10.66 -1.47
C GLY A 32 2.46 12.14 -1.76
N SER A 33 3.04 12.86 -0.79
CA SER A 33 3.45 14.26 -0.95
C SER A 33 4.66 14.47 -1.88
N GLY A 34 5.36 13.39 -2.25
CA GLY A 34 6.63 13.42 -2.98
C GLY A 34 7.86 13.63 -2.09
N GLN A 35 7.68 13.74 -0.77
CA GLN A 35 8.78 13.98 0.16
C GLN A 35 9.80 12.83 0.14
N LEU A 36 9.34 11.58 0.08
CA LEU A 36 10.23 10.42 0.02
C LEU A 36 11.07 10.41 -1.27
N ALA A 37 10.43 10.64 -2.42
CA ALA A 37 11.12 10.83 -3.71
C ALA A 37 12.20 11.93 -3.63
N PHE A 38 11.85 13.08 -3.06
CA PHE A 38 12.77 14.20 -2.90
C PHE A 38 13.99 13.82 -2.04
N ASP A 39 13.74 13.19 -0.89
CA ASP A 39 14.78 12.79 0.06
C ASP A 39 15.70 11.70 -0.52
N ILE A 40 15.14 10.72 -1.24
CA ILE A 40 15.89 9.67 -1.92
C ILE A 40 16.78 10.29 -3.00
N LEU A 41 16.21 11.07 -3.93
CA LEU A 41 16.97 11.68 -5.03
C LEU A 41 18.09 12.60 -4.50
N THR A 42 17.78 13.41 -3.48
CA THR A 42 18.78 14.26 -2.81
C THR A 42 19.88 13.43 -2.15
N ARG A 43 19.55 12.31 -1.49
CA ARG A 43 20.57 11.45 -0.90
C ARG A 43 21.42 10.78 -1.95
N LEU A 44 20.83 10.25 -3.03
CA LEU A 44 21.56 9.62 -4.12
C LEU A 44 22.60 10.58 -4.71
N ASP A 45 22.21 11.82 -5.00
CA ASP A 45 23.10 12.86 -5.55
C ASP A 45 24.25 13.20 -4.59
N ASN A 46 23.95 13.36 -3.29
CA ASN A 46 24.98 13.56 -2.25
C ASN A 46 25.96 12.38 -2.13
N ARG A 47 25.59 11.18 -2.60
CA ARG A 47 26.46 10.00 -2.66
C ARG A 47 27.18 9.87 -4.00
N GLY A 48 27.03 10.84 -4.90
CA GLY A 48 27.60 10.83 -6.25
C GLY A 48 26.90 9.85 -7.19
N PHE A 49 25.64 9.52 -6.91
CA PHE A 49 24.85 8.58 -7.67
C PHE A 49 23.66 9.28 -8.33
N VAL A 50 23.52 9.16 -9.65
CA VAL A 50 22.38 9.67 -10.40
C VAL A 50 21.71 8.49 -11.10
N PRO A 51 20.44 8.17 -10.78
CA PRO A 51 19.76 7.06 -11.44
C PRO A 51 19.51 7.37 -12.92
N ASP A 52 19.35 6.32 -13.73
CA ASP A 52 18.97 6.48 -15.14
C ASP A 52 17.58 7.10 -15.25
N GLN A 53 16.65 6.69 -14.37
CA GLN A 53 15.29 7.20 -14.30
C GLN A 53 14.69 6.94 -12.92
N TYR A 54 13.87 7.88 -12.45
CA TYR A 54 12.99 7.80 -11.29
C TYR A 54 11.54 7.93 -11.76
N TYR A 55 10.82 6.83 -11.77
CA TYR A 55 9.40 6.81 -12.11
C TYR A 55 8.55 6.97 -10.85
N ILE A 56 7.46 7.73 -10.96
CA ILE A 56 6.42 7.82 -9.94
C ILE A 56 5.10 7.35 -10.55
N LEU A 57 4.50 6.29 -10.01
CA LEU A 57 3.15 5.89 -10.35
C LEU A 57 2.17 6.55 -9.37
N GLU A 58 1.40 7.53 -9.87
CA GLU A 58 0.45 8.31 -9.09
C GLU A 58 -0.85 8.51 -9.89
N LEU A 59 -1.97 8.05 -9.33
CA LEU A 59 -3.29 8.17 -9.97
C LEU A 59 -4.01 9.47 -9.59
N SER A 60 -3.65 10.07 -8.46
CA SER A 60 -4.26 11.32 -7.97
C SER A 60 -3.62 12.54 -8.64
N ALA A 61 -4.41 13.28 -9.41
CA ALA A 61 -3.97 14.53 -10.03
C ALA A 61 -3.50 15.57 -9.00
N ASP A 62 -4.19 15.68 -7.85
CA ASP A 62 -3.79 16.61 -6.78
C ASP A 62 -2.44 16.24 -6.16
N LEU A 63 -2.18 14.94 -5.95
CA LEU A 63 -0.89 14.49 -5.44
C LEU A 63 0.22 14.71 -6.48
N LYS A 64 -0.04 14.43 -7.76
CA LYS A 64 0.89 14.68 -8.87
C LYS A 64 1.32 16.15 -8.92
N ASP A 65 0.37 17.09 -8.81
CA ASP A 65 0.65 18.53 -8.78
C ASP A 65 1.47 18.96 -7.55
N ARG A 66 1.24 18.34 -6.39
CA ARG A 66 2.03 18.59 -5.17
C ARG A 66 3.46 18.05 -5.32
N GLN A 67 3.60 16.82 -5.80
CA GLN A 67 4.88 16.17 -6.07
C GLN A 67 5.70 16.98 -7.06
N GLN A 68 5.12 17.42 -8.18
CA GLN A 68 5.81 18.24 -9.18
C GLN A 68 6.34 19.56 -8.59
N ARG A 69 5.53 20.27 -7.81
CA ARG A 69 5.96 21.51 -7.13
C ARG A 69 7.10 21.28 -6.14
N LEU A 70 7.09 20.15 -5.43
CA LEU A 70 8.15 19.81 -4.49
C LEU A 70 9.43 19.41 -5.22
N LEU A 71 9.34 18.50 -6.19
CA LEU A 71 10.48 17.97 -6.94
C LEU A 71 11.12 19.01 -7.86
N ALA A 72 10.39 20.06 -8.27
CA ALA A 72 10.95 21.22 -8.98
C ALA A 72 12.06 21.95 -8.20
N LYS A 73 12.22 21.68 -6.90
CA LYS A 73 13.32 22.21 -6.08
C LYS A 73 14.62 21.41 -6.22
N LEU A 74 14.58 20.24 -6.87
CA LEU A 74 15.77 19.44 -7.14
C LEU A 74 16.65 20.12 -8.21
N PRO A 75 17.98 19.86 -8.20
CA PRO A 75 18.86 20.19 -9.32
C PRO A 75 18.34 19.64 -10.66
N ASN A 76 18.54 20.38 -11.76
CA ASN A 76 18.02 20.02 -13.09
C ASN A 76 18.45 18.60 -13.53
N ASN A 77 19.69 18.21 -13.24
CA ASN A 77 20.20 16.88 -13.59
C ASN A 77 19.45 15.72 -12.91
N LEU A 78 18.80 15.97 -11.77
CA LEU A 78 17.93 15.00 -11.09
C LEU A 78 16.48 15.14 -11.53
N LEU A 79 15.99 16.38 -11.67
CA LEU A 79 14.61 16.65 -12.08
C LEU A 79 14.30 16.04 -13.46
N GLU A 80 15.25 16.12 -14.39
CA GLU A 80 15.14 15.48 -15.71
C GLU A 80 15.04 13.95 -15.65
N LYS A 81 15.40 13.33 -14.51
CA LYS A 81 15.24 11.89 -14.28
C LYS A 81 13.87 11.53 -13.74
N VAL A 82 12.99 12.48 -13.42
CA VAL A 82 11.68 12.17 -12.85
C VAL A 82 10.63 12.08 -13.94
N THR A 83 9.93 10.94 -14.02
CA THR A 83 8.78 10.75 -14.92
C THR A 83 7.59 10.20 -14.15
N TRP A 84 6.42 10.81 -14.32
CA TRP A 84 5.17 10.28 -13.77
C TRP A 84 4.51 9.32 -14.75
N LEU A 85 4.05 8.18 -14.22
CA LEU A 85 3.31 7.16 -14.95
C LEU A 85 1.85 7.15 -14.48
N ASP A 86 0.94 6.91 -15.41
CA ASP A 86 -0.49 6.78 -15.10
C ASP A 86 -0.93 5.30 -14.97
N SER A 87 -0.03 4.35 -15.30
CA SER A 87 -0.24 2.92 -15.14
C SER A 87 1.07 2.18 -14.86
N LEU A 88 0.97 0.99 -14.27
CA LEU A 88 2.14 0.11 -14.12
C LEU A 88 2.72 -0.21 -15.50
N PRO A 89 4.04 -0.05 -15.70
CA PRO A 89 4.67 -0.45 -16.95
C PRO A 89 4.90 -1.97 -16.96
N GLU A 90 5.01 -2.59 -18.12
CA GLU A 90 5.42 -3.99 -18.24
C GLU A 90 6.89 -4.08 -18.65
N ASN A 91 7.65 -4.96 -17.99
CA ASN A 91 9.06 -5.27 -18.32
C ASN A 91 9.95 -4.03 -18.51
N LEU A 92 9.75 -2.99 -17.68
CA LEU A 92 10.46 -1.72 -17.81
C LEU A 92 11.59 -1.58 -16.78
N ILE A 93 11.33 -2.00 -15.55
CA ILE A 93 12.19 -1.65 -14.41
C ILE A 93 13.34 -2.64 -14.29
N THR A 94 14.55 -2.13 -14.47
CA THR A 94 15.78 -2.77 -14.02
C THR A 94 16.35 -1.93 -12.88
N GLY A 95 16.26 -2.44 -11.65
CA GLY A 95 16.65 -1.70 -10.45
C GLY A 95 15.72 -1.93 -9.26
N VAL A 96 14.99 -0.90 -8.83
CA VAL A 96 14.18 -0.96 -7.60
C VAL A 96 12.74 -0.53 -7.86
N ILE A 97 11.78 -1.30 -7.37
CA ILE A 97 10.40 -0.84 -7.17
C ILE A 97 10.20 -0.61 -5.67
N LEU A 98 9.64 0.54 -5.30
CA LEU A 98 9.38 0.97 -3.94
C LEU A 98 7.89 1.26 -3.75
N GLY A 99 7.31 0.81 -2.65
CA GLY A 99 6.05 1.34 -2.12
C GLY A 99 6.18 1.57 -0.62
N ASN A 100 5.81 2.75 -0.16
CA ASN A 100 5.85 3.12 1.25
C ASN A 100 4.44 3.53 1.69
N GLU A 101 3.85 2.79 2.64
CA GLU A 101 2.48 3.01 3.13
C GLU A 101 1.47 3.03 1.95
N VAL A 102 1.47 1.93 1.20
CA VAL A 102 0.63 1.75 -0.01
C VAL A 102 -0.29 0.53 0.14
N LEU A 103 0.16 -0.49 0.87
CA LEU A 103 -0.56 -1.76 1.02
C LEU A 103 -1.71 -1.61 2.01
N ASP A 104 -1.54 -0.79 3.05
CA ASP A 104 -2.58 -0.49 4.03
C ASP A 104 -3.78 0.23 3.40
N ALA A 105 -3.53 1.22 2.54
CA ALA A 105 -4.55 1.96 1.80
C ALA A 105 -5.31 1.13 0.73
N MET A 106 -4.94 -0.15 0.52
CA MET A 106 -5.66 -0.99 -0.42
C MET A 106 -7.03 -1.41 0.09
N PRO A 107 -8.07 -1.32 -0.77
CA PRO A 107 -9.40 -1.81 -0.42
C PRO A 107 -9.38 -3.24 0.09
N CYS A 108 -10.02 -3.45 1.24
CA CYS A 108 -10.26 -4.76 1.81
C CYS A 108 -11.77 -5.10 1.79
N ARG A 109 -12.08 -6.38 1.94
CA ARG A 109 -13.43 -6.87 2.22
C ARG A 109 -13.45 -7.35 3.67
N ARG A 110 -14.50 -7.02 4.40
CA ARG A 110 -14.67 -7.40 5.80
C ARG A 110 -15.61 -8.58 5.93
N PHE A 111 -15.29 -9.49 6.83
CA PHE A 111 -16.15 -10.63 7.13
C PHE A 111 -16.44 -10.72 8.63
N ARG A 112 -17.56 -11.38 8.95
CA ARG A 112 -17.97 -11.74 10.30
C ARG A 112 -18.35 -13.21 10.33
N ILE A 113 -17.94 -13.91 11.38
CA ILE A 113 -18.46 -15.26 11.67
C ILE A 113 -19.72 -15.13 12.52
N GLN A 114 -20.81 -15.74 12.09
CA GLN A 114 -22.04 -15.81 12.85
C GLN A 114 -22.69 -17.19 12.69
N ASP A 115 -22.97 -17.88 13.81
CA ASP A 115 -23.67 -19.17 13.85
C ASP A 115 -23.05 -20.22 12.91
N GLU A 116 -21.71 -20.28 12.86
CA GLU A 116 -20.89 -21.10 11.95
C GLU A 116 -20.89 -20.70 10.47
N ASP A 117 -21.69 -19.71 10.08
CA ASP A 117 -21.69 -19.11 8.75
C ASP A 117 -20.74 -17.91 8.65
N ILE A 118 -20.34 -17.61 7.41
CA ILE A 118 -19.49 -16.48 7.06
C ILE A 118 -20.35 -15.41 6.39
N TYR A 119 -20.33 -14.21 6.94
CA TYR A 119 -21.02 -13.04 6.43
C TYR A 119 -20.00 -12.01 5.92
N GLU A 120 -20.33 -11.31 4.85
CA GLU A 120 -19.63 -10.09 4.44
C GLU A 120 -20.27 -8.89 5.14
N ILE A 121 -19.43 -8.04 5.74
CA ILE A 121 -19.88 -6.74 6.27
C ILE A 121 -19.86 -5.75 5.11
N GLY A 122 -21.04 -5.44 4.57
CA GLY A 122 -21.23 -4.44 3.54
C GLY A 122 -21.68 -3.09 4.09
N VAL A 123 -21.96 -2.16 3.18
CA VAL A 123 -22.56 -0.85 3.50
C VAL A 123 -23.90 -0.76 2.78
N THR A 124 -24.93 -0.34 3.51
CA THR A 124 -26.26 -0.06 2.96
C THR A 124 -26.65 1.39 3.28
N TYR A 125 -27.68 1.90 2.60
CA TYR A 125 -28.21 3.24 2.83
C TYR A 125 -29.67 3.14 3.28
N THR A 126 -29.93 3.54 4.53
CA THR A 126 -31.29 3.53 5.11
C THR A 126 -31.47 4.75 6.00
N ASN A 127 -32.69 5.28 6.07
CA ASN A 127 -33.02 6.45 6.89
C ASN A 127 -32.06 7.65 6.69
N GLN A 128 -31.65 7.88 5.43
CA GLN A 128 -30.71 8.93 5.04
C GLN A 128 -29.30 8.81 5.66
N ARG A 129 -28.89 7.60 6.05
CA ARG A 129 -27.58 7.32 6.63
C ARG A 129 -26.98 6.06 6.01
N LEU A 130 -25.66 6.07 5.85
CA LEU A 130 -24.91 4.85 5.58
C LEU A 130 -24.81 4.06 6.88
N ILE A 131 -25.05 2.76 6.82
CA ILE A 131 -24.85 1.84 7.94
C ILE A 131 -24.16 0.57 7.44
N GLU A 132 -23.44 -0.10 8.33
CA GLU A 132 -22.96 -1.45 8.06
C GLU A 132 -24.13 -2.43 8.03
N GLN A 133 -24.11 -3.36 7.08
CA GLN A 133 -25.10 -4.42 6.99
C GLN A 133 -24.46 -5.71 6.52
N ASP A 134 -24.72 -6.77 7.28
CA ASP A 134 -24.26 -8.10 6.95
C ASP A 134 -25.11 -8.72 5.84
N LYS A 135 -24.42 -9.46 4.97
CA LYS A 135 -25.03 -10.37 4.01
C LYS A 135 -24.23 -11.66 3.99
N LEU A 136 -24.85 -12.77 3.61
CA LEU A 136 -24.11 -14.03 3.42
C LEU A 136 -22.94 -13.81 2.46
N ALA A 137 -21.76 -14.29 2.86
CA ALA A 137 -20.55 -14.16 2.08
C ALA A 137 -20.68 -14.87 0.73
N ASP A 138 -20.04 -14.32 -0.29
CA ASP A 138 -19.83 -15.04 -1.55
C ASP A 138 -18.73 -16.09 -1.42
N GLU A 139 -18.57 -16.90 -2.47
CA GLU A 139 -17.55 -17.96 -2.48
C GLU A 139 -16.12 -17.41 -2.37
N VAL A 140 -15.85 -16.19 -2.85
CA VAL A 140 -14.51 -15.58 -2.76
C VAL A 140 -14.12 -15.33 -1.30
N ILE A 141 -15.03 -14.77 -0.49
CA ILE A 141 -14.78 -14.57 0.94
C ILE A 141 -14.72 -15.93 1.66
N LYS A 142 -15.68 -16.83 1.40
CA LYS A 142 -15.72 -18.15 2.05
C LYS A 142 -14.43 -18.93 1.82
N ASP A 143 -13.97 -19.03 0.58
CA ASP A 143 -12.74 -19.73 0.22
C ASP A 143 -11.52 -19.09 0.89
N SER A 144 -11.47 -17.76 0.95
CA SER A 144 -10.38 -17.04 1.60
C SER A 144 -10.33 -17.33 3.10
N VAL A 145 -11.48 -17.29 3.78
CA VAL A 145 -11.60 -17.57 5.22
C VAL A 145 -11.25 -19.03 5.50
N HIS A 146 -11.84 -19.99 4.79
CA HIS A 146 -11.52 -21.42 4.95
C HIS A 146 -10.04 -21.73 4.71
N LYS A 147 -9.42 -21.06 3.73
CA LYS A 147 -7.99 -21.18 3.49
C LYS A 147 -7.16 -20.68 4.67
N ILE A 148 -7.53 -19.53 5.25
CA ILE A 148 -6.87 -19.00 6.44
C ILE A 148 -7.04 -19.96 7.62
N GLU A 149 -8.25 -20.45 7.87
CA GLU A 149 -8.51 -21.42 8.94
C GLU A 149 -7.66 -22.69 8.80
N LYS A 150 -7.53 -23.21 7.58
CA LYS A 150 -6.67 -24.35 7.26
C LYS A 150 -5.21 -24.06 7.52
N GLU A 151 -4.70 -22.90 7.10
CA GLU A 151 -3.31 -22.48 7.31
C GLU A 151 -2.99 -22.28 8.80
N LEU A 152 -3.94 -21.76 9.58
CA LEU A 152 -3.82 -21.56 11.02
C LEU A 152 -4.13 -22.81 11.84
N ASN A 153 -4.63 -23.87 11.19
CA ASN A 153 -5.11 -25.09 11.82
C ASN A 153 -6.13 -24.84 12.95
N ARG A 154 -7.06 -23.91 12.73
CA ARG A 154 -8.17 -23.61 13.64
C ARG A 154 -9.30 -22.89 12.93
N LYS A 155 -10.51 -23.00 13.49
CA LYS A 155 -11.65 -22.18 13.07
C LYS A 155 -11.67 -20.82 13.76
N PHE A 156 -12.33 -19.86 13.12
CA PHE A 156 -12.70 -18.61 13.75
C PHE A 156 -13.91 -18.78 14.68
N ALA A 157 -13.92 -18.06 15.79
CA ALA A 157 -15.01 -18.12 16.75
C ALA A 157 -16.22 -17.30 16.29
N ASN A 158 -17.39 -17.60 16.82
CA ASN A 158 -18.59 -16.78 16.62
C ASN A 158 -18.32 -15.31 17.04
N GLY A 159 -18.75 -14.37 16.20
CA GLY A 159 -18.51 -12.93 16.39
C GLY A 159 -17.15 -12.42 15.91
N PHE A 160 -16.25 -13.28 15.42
CA PHE A 160 -14.96 -12.85 14.89
C PHE A 160 -15.13 -11.98 13.64
N ILE A 161 -14.52 -10.81 13.63
CA ILE A 161 -14.50 -9.85 12.52
C ILE A 161 -13.06 -9.65 12.07
N SER A 162 -12.83 -9.66 10.76
CA SER A 162 -11.54 -9.29 10.18
C SER A 162 -11.67 -8.97 8.70
N GLU A 163 -10.54 -8.62 8.09
CA GLU A 163 -10.39 -8.18 6.72
C GLU A 163 -9.70 -9.25 5.88
N ILE A 164 -10.04 -9.27 4.59
CA ILE A 164 -9.30 -9.99 3.56
C ILE A 164 -9.12 -9.10 2.34
N ARG A 165 -8.06 -9.34 1.56
CA ARG A 165 -7.82 -8.64 0.29
C ARG A 165 -7.76 -9.67 -0.84
N PRO A 166 -8.89 -10.16 -1.39
CA PRO A 166 -8.88 -11.29 -2.33
C PRO A 166 -8.03 -11.07 -3.58
N ASN A 167 -7.95 -9.82 -4.05
CA ASN A 167 -7.29 -9.45 -5.30
C ASN A 167 -5.79 -9.11 -5.15
N TYR A 168 -5.21 -9.24 -3.95
CA TYR A 168 -3.82 -8.83 -3.70
C TYR A 168 -2.81 -9.53 -4.64
N LYS A 169 -3.06 -10.80 -5.00
CA LYS A 169 -2.17 -11.57 -5.89
C LYS A 169 -2.06 -10.95 -7.29
N ASN A 170 -3.17 -10.50 -7.86
CA ASN A 170 -3.17 -9.91 -9.20
C ASN A 170 -2.38 -8.60 -9.20
N TRP A 171 -2.53 -7.81 -8.14
CA TRP A 171 -1.79 -6.56 -7.96
C TRP A 171 -0.28 -6.81 -7.85
N PHE A 172 0.14 -7.72 -6.96
CA PHE A 172 1.56 -8.11 -6.85
C PHE A 172 2.11 -8.74 -8.13
N SER A 173 1.29 -9.50 -8.86
CA SER A 173 1.68 -10.05 -10.15
C SER A 173 1.95 -8.96 -11.18
N ALA A 174 1.11 -7.93 -11.23
CA ALA A 174 1.31 -6.80 -12.14
C ALA A 174 2.61 -6.04 -11.83
N ILE A 175 2.88 -5.80 -10.54
CA ILE A 175 4.13 -5.13 -10.11
C ILE A 175 5.35 -5.99 -10.38
N SER A 176 5.24 -7.30 -10.13
CA SER A 176 6.33 -8.23 -10.45
C SER A 176 6.60 -8.26 -11.96
N ALA A 177 5.57 -8.16 -12.80
CA ALA A 177 5.71 -8.07 -14.25
C ALA A 177 6.35 -6.75 -14.72
N SER A 178 6.29 -5.68 -13.92
CA SER A 178 7.03 -4.45 -14.19
C SER A 178 8.54 -4.60 -14.02
N LEU A 179 9.00 -5.55 -13.19
CA LEU A 179 10.40 -5.77 -12.87
C LEU A 179 11.05 -6.78 -13.82
N VAL A 180 12.05 -6.33 -14.58
CA VAL A 180 12.91 -7.19 -15.40
C VAL A 180 13.96 -7.88 -14.53
N SER A 181 14.64 -7.09 -13.68
CA SER A 181 15.63 -7.58 -12.71
C SER A 181 15.88 -6.52 -11.66
N GLY A 182 16.08 -6.93 -10.40
CA GLY A 182 16.19 -5.99 -9.30
C GLY A 182 15.52 -6.45 -8.02
N ALA A 183 15.02 -5.49 -7.26
CA ALA A 183 14.29 -5.72 -6.01
C ALA A 183 12.96 -4.96 -5.98
N ILE A 184 12.01 -5.51 -5.23
CA ILE A 184 10.76 -4.84 -4.87
C ILE A 184 10.77 -4.65 -3.36
N MET A 185 10.57 -3.43 -2.90
CA MET A 185 10.58 -3.07 -1.48
C MET A 185 9.24 -2.45 -1.10
N PHE A 186 8.53 -3.09 -0.18
CA PHE A 186 7.36 -2.53 0.46
C PHE A 186 7.67 -2.27 1.93
N ILE A 187 7.39 -1.05 2.38
CA ILE A 187 7.46 -0.66 3.78
C ILE A 187 6.06 -0.30 4.21
N ASP A 188 5.52 -1.06 5.15
CA ASP A 188 4.14 -0.92 5.59
C ASP A 188 3.97 -1.46 7.01
N TYR A 189 2.91 -1.05 7.68
CA TYR A 189 2.53 -1.61 8.97
C TYR A 189 1.87 -2.97 8.73
N GLY A 190 2.27 -3.96 9.51
CA GLY A 190 1.73 -5.29 9.34
C GLY A 190 2.23 -6.27 10.38
N CYS A 191 1.71 -7.48 10.29
CA CYS A 191 2.12 -8.58 11.13
C CYS A 191 2.00 -9.90 10.36
N SER A 192 2.53 -10.97 10.94
CA SER A 192 2.38 -12.30 10.36
C SER A 192 0.91 -12.70 10.29
N ARG A 193 0.58 -13.67 9.43
CA ARG A 193 -0.80 -14.17 9.31
C ARG A 193 -1.39 -14.66 10.63
N GLY A 194 -0.58 -15.31 11.47
CA GLY A 194 -1.02 -15.80 12.78
C GLY A 194 -1.35 -14.68 13.75
N GLU A 195 -0.59 -13.59 13.71
CA GLU A 195 -0.83 -12.39 14.52
C GLU A 195 -2.02 -11.58 13.99
N TYR A 196 -2.12 -11.40 12.67
CA TYR A 196 -3.17 -10.62 12.02
C TYR A 196 -4.55 -11.18 12.34
N TYR A 197 -4.67 -12.50 12.28
CA TYR A 197 -5.92 -13.19 12.55
C TYR A 197 -6.03 -13.72 13.98
N SER A 198 -5.17 -13.31 14.92
CA SER A 198 -5.12 -13.88 16.28
C SER A 198 -6.45 -13.75 17.02
N THR A 199 -6.67 -14.61 18.02
CA THR A 199 -7.89 -14.57 18.84
C THR A 199 -8.07 -13.26 19.60
N ASP A 200 -6.97 -12.55 19.88
CA ASP A 200 -6.97 -11.27 20.58
C ASP A 200 -7.28 -10.08 19.64
N ARG A 201 -7.32 -10.32 18.31
CA ARG A 201 -7.70 -9.35 17.27
C ARG A 201 -9.01 -9.73 16.59
N SER A 202 -10.01 -10.07 17.39
CA SER A 202 -11.32 -10.52 16.91
C SER A 202 -12.24 -9.41 16.39
N THR A 203 -11.79 -8.15 16.41
CA THR A 203 -12.52 -6.98 15.88
C THR A 203 -11.90 -6.40 14.61
N GLY A 204 -10.90 -7.08 14.04
CA GLY A 204 -10.21 -6.67 12.82
C GLY A 204 -9.08 -5.66 13.06
N THR A 205 -8.55 -5.14 11.96
CA THR A 205 -7.51 -4.10 11.98
C THR A 205 -7.92 -2.80 11.31
N LEU A 206 -9.10 -2.75 10.68
CA LEU A 206 -9.56 -1.54 9.99
C LEU A 206 -9.55 -0.35 10.96
N VAL A 207 -8.77 0.67 10.61
CA VAL A 207 -8.65 1.90 11.39
C VAL A 207 -8.91 3.09 10.49
N CYS A 208 -9.54 4.11 11.05
CA CYS A 208 -9.85 5.36 10.37
C CYS A 208 -9.07 6.48 11.02
N HIS A 209 -8.52 7.38 10.20
CA HIS A 209 -7.80 8.55 10.68
C HIS A 209 -8.45 9.83 10.17
N TYR A 210 -8.83 10.70 11.11
CA TYR A 210 -9.34 12.04 10.82
C TYR A 210 -8.63 13.05 11.71
N GLN A 211 -7.97 14.04 11.10
CA GLN A 211 -7.24 15.11 11.81
C GLN A 211 -6.27 14.57 12.88
N ASN A 212 -5.48 13.55 12.54
CA ASN A 212 -4.53 12.86 13.43
C ASN A 212 -5.17 12.13 14.62
N MET A 213 -6.47 11.83 14.58
CA MET A 213 -7.15 10.99 15.56
C MET A 213 -7.58 9.67 14.93
N ALA A 214 -7.22 8.57 15.58
CA ALA A 214 -7.63 7.23 15.20
C ALA A 214 -9.01 6.88 15.77
N HIS A 215 -9.85 6.24 14.98
CA HIS A 215 -11.14 5.67 15.38
C HIS A 215 -11.52 4.48 14.48
N TYR A 216 -12.68 3.87 14.70
CA TYR A 216 -13.09 2.60 14.08
C TYR A 216 -14.42 2.69 13.34
N ASP A 217 -14.82 3.91 12.94
CA ASP A 217 -16.08 4.16 12.21
C ASP A 217 -15.78 4.54 10.75
N PRO A 218 -15.82 3.58 9.81
CA PRO A 218 -15.51 3.86 8.41
C PRO A 218 -16.55 4.74 7.71
N LEU A 219 -17.73 4.93 8.32
CA LEU A 219 -18.83 5.71 7.75
C LEU A 219 -18.87 7.14 8.30
N TYR A 220 -17.94 7.51 9.18
CA TYR A 220 -17.75 8.88 9.64
C TYR A 220 -17.21 9.76 8.52
N LEU A 221 -17.93 10.82 8.15
CA LEU A 221 -17.51 11.81 7.14
C LEU A 221 -16.85 11.21 5.87
N PRO A 222 -17.55 10.37 5.08
CA PRO A 222 -16.95 9.68 3.94
C PRO A 222 -16.25 10.64 2.96
N GLY A 223 -15.01 10.32 2.59
CA GLY A 223 -14.18 11.14 1.71
C GLY A 223 -13.36 12.23 2.42
N LEU A 224 -13.52 12.42 3.74
CA LEU A 224 -12.73 13.37 4.53
C LEU A 224 -11.78 12.69 5.52
N GLN A 225 -11.84 11.37 5.64
CA GLN A 225 -10.99 10.55 6.50
C GLN A 225 -10.25 9.51 5.68
N ASP A 226 -9.14 9.04 6.22
CA ASP A 226 -8.39 7.92 5.68
C ASP A 226 -8.88 6.58 6.25
N LEU A 227 -8.73 5.50 5.49
CA LEU A 227 -9.07 4.13 5.88
C LEU A 227 -7.90 3.20 5.57
N SER A 228 -7.49 2.42 6.57
CA SER A 228 -6.32 1.51 6.50
C SER A 228 -6.63 0.14 7.09
#